data_AF-A0A9D8Q082-F1
#
_entry.id   AF-A0A9D8Q082-F1
#
_cell.length_a   1.000
_cell.length_b   1.000
_cell.length_c   1.000
_cell.angle_alpha   90.00
_cell.angle_beta   90.00
_cell.angle_gamma   90.00
#
_symmetry.space_group_name_H-M   'P 1'
#
loop_
_entity.id
_entity.type
_entity.pdbx_description
1 polymer ?
#
loop_
_entity_poly.entity_id
_entity_poly.type
_entity_poly.pdbx_seq_one_letter_code
_entity_poly.pdbx_strand_id
1 'polypeptide(L)'
;MVAAEDVIPFLGRPSHWTIGRSAYETAHSWFDAAGRLPAALAALLATDPALAGAALERATFEKQTRLDDFGRPSQTDVLAEISTASGPAILAVEAKVDETFGPTVDEWRAEGSAGKAGRLAGLVARLGLDPHAVGPLRYQLLHRSAAALIEAGAAGIGDAILVVQSFSPPGLRAGFADFRTFTEAMGVPVREPGVLSGAVERGGTRLRFGWAQDAIRSERAAPA
;
A
#
# COMPACT_ATOMS: atom_id res chain seq x y z
N MET A 1 14.13 -22.72 -7.15
CA MET A 1 13.11 -22.25 -6.19
C MET A 1 13.27 -20.76 -6.10
N VAL A 2 12.18 -19.99 -6.10
CA VAL A 2 12.24 -18.53 -5.90
C VAL A 2 12.44 -18.25 -4.41
N ALA A 3 13.33 -17.32 -4.07
CA ALA A 3 13.66 -16.91 -2.71
C ALA A 3 13.49 -15.39 -2.52
N ALA A 4 13.52 -14.92 -1.27
CA ALA A 4 13.33 -13.51 -0.95
C ALA A 4 14.40 -12.62 -1.60
N GLU A 5 15.63 -13.11 -1.71
CA GLU A 5 16.76 -12.43 -2.33
C GLU A 5 16.57 -12.19 -3.83
N ASP A 6 15.67 -12.94 -4.50
CA ASP A 6 15.33 -12.73 -5.91
C ASP A 6 14.57 -11.39 -6.13
N VAL A 7 14.13 -10.72 -5.06
CA VAL A 7 13.53 -9.38 -5.10
C VAL A 7 14.59 -8.28 -5.32
N ILE A 8 15.84 -8.50 -4.89
CA ILE A 8 16.92 -7.49 -4.88
C ILE A 8 17.10 -6.75 -6.23
N PRO A 9 17.11 -7.43 -7.39
CA PRO A 9 17.28 -6.76 -8.68
C PRO A 9 16.17 -5.78 -9.05
N PHE A 10 15.00 -5.87 -8.42
CA PHE A 10 13.83 -5.05 -8.72
C PHE A 10 13.68 -3.84 -7.79
N LEU A 11 14.45 -3.80 -6.70
CA LEU A 11 14.46 -2.68 -5.78
C LEU A 11 14.89 -1.40 -6.49
N GLY A 12 14.32 -0.26 -6.08
CA GLY A 12 14.77 1.05 -6.59
C GLY A 12 16.28 1.29 -6.42
N ARG A 13 16.91 0.68 -5.40
CA ARG A 13 18.37 0.58 -5.22
C ARG A 13 18.71 -0.73 -4.48
N PRO A 14 19.77 -1.46 -4.89
CA PRO A 14 20.21 -2.66 -4.17
C PRO A 14 20.53 -2.41 -2.69
N SER A 15 21.02 -1.21 -2.34
CA SER A 15 21.31 -0.82 -0.96
C SER A 15 20.08 -0.73 -0.04
N HIS A 16 18.87 -0.74 -0.59
CA HIS A 16 17.64 -0.83 0.22
C HIS A 16 17.48 -2.22 0.87
N TRP A 17 18.18 -3.24 0.39
CA TRP A 17 18.21 -4.55 1.01
C TRP A 17 19.08 -4.51 2.27
N THR A 18 18.46 -4.17 3.40
CA THR A 18 19.10 -4.07 4.71
C THR A 18 18.19 -4.69 5.76
N ILE A 19 18.74 -5.54 6.62
CA ILE A 19 17.99 -6.17 7.73
C ILE A 19 17.32 -5.08 8.58
N GLY A 20 16.05 -5.28 8.94
CA GLY A 20 15.29 -4.28 9.68
C GLY A 20 14.79 -3.10 8.85
N ARG A 21 14.94 -3.12 7.51
CA ARG A 21 14.34 -2.13 6.59
C ARG A 21 13.21 -2.75 5.77
N SER A 22 12.29 -1.92 5.31
CA SER A 22 11.00 -2.35 4.78
C SER A 22 11.10 -3.38 3.64
N ALA A 23 12.01 -3.16 2.68
CA ALA A 23 12.20 -4.08 1.55
C ALA A 23 12.61 -5.50 1.99
N TYR A 24 13.58 -5.61 2.92
CA TYR A 24 14.02 -6.89 3.48
C TYR A 24 12.89 -7.56 4.26
N GLU A 25 12.23 -6.78 5.13
CA GLU A 25 11.21 -7.30 6.04
C GLU A 25 9.96 -7.78 5.32
N THR A 26 9.50 -7.04 4.31
CA THR A 26 8.37 -7.43 3.45
C THR A 26 8.70 -8.63 2.59
N ALA A 27 9.86 -8.66 1.93
CA ALA A 27 10.25 -9.84 1.15
C ALA A 27 10.21 -11.09 2.04
N HIS A 28 10.87 -11.07 3.19
CA HIS A 28 10.84 -12.24 4.07
C HIS A 28 9.45 -12.53 4.65
N SER A 29 8.66 -11.53 5.03
CA SER A 29 7.29 -11.75 5.55
C SER A 29 6.41 -12.54 4.55
N TRP A 30 6.52 -12.22 3.26
CA TRP A 30 5.77 -12.88 2.20
C TRP A 30 6.35 -14.25 1.81
N PHE A 31 7.68 -14.39 1.73
CA PHE A 31 8.30 -15.68 1.40
C PHE A 31 8.18 -16.71 2.54
N ASP A 32 8.33 -16.27 3.79
CA ASP A 32 8.16 -17.12 4.97
C ASP A 32 6.69 -17.60 5.12
N ALA A 33 5.73 -16.91 4.50
CA ALA A 33 4.32 -17.32 4.45
C ALA A 33 4.05 -18.51 3.49
N ALA A 34 5.04 -18.91 2.69
CA ALA A 34 5.04 -20.11 1.84
C ALA A 34 3.82 -20.21 0.91
N GLY A 35 3.55 -19.14 0.15
CA GLY A 35 2.45 -19.08 -0.82
C GLY A 35 1.10 -18.67 -0.21
N ARG A 36 1.05 -18.37 1.09
CA ARG A 36 -0.10 -17.74 1.75
C ARG A 36 0.16 -16.24 1.94
N LEU A 37 -0.88 -15.52 2.36
CA LEU A 37 -0.71 -14.15 2.84
C LEU A 37 0.07 -14.14 4.17
N PRO A 38 0.94 -13.15 4.40
CA PRO A 38 1.45 -12.84 5.73
C PRO A 38 0.33 -12.76 6.77
N ALA A 39 0.57 -13.32 7.97
CA ALA A 39 -0.46 -13.48 8.99
C ALA A 39 -1.12 -12.14 9.39
N ALA A 40 -0.35 -11.06 9.49
CA ALA A 40 -0.87 -9.72 9.79
C ALA A 40 -1.83 -9.19 8.71
N LEU A 41 -1.54 -9.47 7.43
CA LEU A 41 -2.40 -9.09 6.32
C LEU A 41 -3.67 -9.95 6.29
N ALA A 42 -3.55 -11.27 6.47
CA ALA A 42 -4.68 -12.18 6.53
C ALA A 42 -5.65 -11.81 7.67
N ALA A 43 -5.12 -11.51 8.86
CA ALA A 43 -5.90 -11.08 10.02
C ALA A 43 -6.62 -9.75 9.77
N LEU A 44 -5.93 -8.77 9.18
CA LEU A 44 -6.53 -7.47 8.82
C LEU A 44 -7.68 -7.65 7.82
N LEU A 45 -7.49 -8.42 6.75
CA LEU A 45 -8.52 -8.64 5.73
C LEU A 45 -9.75 -9.37 6.30
N ALA A 46 -9.56 -10.28 7.25
CA ALA A 46 -10.65 -10.99 7.91
C ALA A 46 -11.58 -10.09 8.75
N THR A 47 -11.18 -8.83 9.01
CA THR A 47 -12.06 -7.86 9.70
C THR A 47 -13.20 -7.32 8.83
N ASP A 48 -13.10 -7.47 7.50
CA ASP A 48 -14.19 -7.17 6.57
C ASP A 48 -14.80 -8.50 6.05
N PRO A 49 -16.08 -8.79 6.32
CA PRO A 49 -16.75 -10.00 5.84
C PRO A 49 -16.65 -10.20 4.32
N ALA A 50 -16.57 -9.12 3.54
CA ALA A 50 -16.44 -9.22 2.09
C ALA A 50 -15.10 -9.83 1.66
N LEU A 51 -14.06 -9.66 2.48
CA LEU A 51 -12.69 -10.09 2.23
C LEU A 51 -12.30 -11.32 3.08
N ALA A 52 -13.24 -11.86 3.86
CA ALA A 52 -13.01 -13.04 4.67
C ALA A 52 -12.56 -14.24 3.81
N GLY A 53 -11.66 -15.06 4.36
CA GLY A 53 -11.10 -16.21 3.66
C GLY A 53 -10.15 -15.83 2.52
N ALA A 54 -9.61 -14.61 2.51
CA ALA A 54 -8.68 -14.16 1.48
C ALA A 54 -7.51 -15.15 1.28
N ALA A 55 -7.32 -15.59 0.04
CA ALA A 55 -6.23 -16.46 -0.37
C ALA A 55 -5.37 -15.79 -1.44
N LEU A 56 -4.06 -16.00 -1.38
CA LEU A 56 -3.11 -15.44 -2.33
C LEU A 56 -3.12 -16.23 -3.64
N GLU A 57 -3.35 -15.54 -4.76
CA GLU A 57 -3.26 -16.14 -6.10
C GLU A 57 -1.93 -15.78 -6.77
N ARG A 58 -1.53 -14.51 -6.67
CA ARG A 58 -0.29 -13.99 -7.24
C ARG A 58 0.21 -12.81 -6.44
N ALA A 59 1.53 -12.72 -6.24
CA ALA A 59 2.20 -11.53 -5.70
C ALA A 59 3.28 -11.07 -6.66
N THR A 60 3.35 -9.76 -6.92
CA THR A 60 4.40 -9.10 -7.70
C THR A 60 5.08 -8.07 -6.83
N PHE A 61 6.38 -8.23 -6.58
CA PHE A 61 7.18 -7.27 -5.84
C PHE A 61 7.59 -6.09 -6.71
N GLU A 62 7.75 -4.92 -6.09
CA GLU A 62 8.27 -3.70 -6.74
C GLU A 62 7.47 -3.32 -8.00
N LYS A 63 6.15 -3.56 -7.96
CA LYS A 63 5.26 -3.43 -9.10
C LYS A 63 5.14 -1.99 -9.54
N GLN A 64 5.64 -1.71 -10.73
CA GLN A 64 5.48 -0.42 -11.38
C GLN A 64 4.14 -0.29 -12.11
N THR A 65 3.40 0.76 -11.76
CA THR A 65 2.12 1.14 -12.36
C THR A 65 2.22 2.54 -12.95
N ARG A 66 1.97 2.67 -14.25
CA ARG A 66 1.91 3.96 -14.93
C ARG A 66 0.63 4.69 -14.52
N LEU A 67 0.75 5.88 -13.94
CA LEU A 67 -0.40 6.66 -13.47
C LEU A 67 -0.98 7.60 -14.54
N ASP A 68 -0.15 7.98 -15.50
CA ASP A 68 -0.39 8.99 -16.53
C ASP A 68 0.59 8.79 -17.70
N ASP A 69 0.41 9.57 -18.77
CA ASP A 69 1.32 9.52 -19.92
C ASP A 69 2.67 10.19 -19.66
N PHE A 70 2.79 10.98 -18.58
CA PHE A 70 3.94 11.83 -18.31
C PHE A 70 4.41 11.69 -16.85
N GLY A 71 5.67 11.30 -16.66
CA GLY A 71 6.29 11.21 -15.33
C GLY A 71 6.63 9.77 -14.94
N ARG A 72 7.12 9.60 -13.71
CA ARG A 72 7.57 8.28 -13.23
C ARG A 72 6.38 7.42 -12.79
N PRO A 73 6.42 6.09 -12.97
CA PRO A 73 5.39 5.21 -12.44
C PRO A 73 5.36 5.25 -10.90
N SER A 74 4.22 4.88 -10.31
CA SER A 74 4.19 4.43 -8.92
C SER A 74 4.83 3.05 -8.85
N GLN A 75 5.64 2.77 -7.83
CA GLN A 75 6.27 1.45 -7.60
C GLN A 75 5.78 0.81 -6.29
N THR A 76 4.68 0.06 -6.31
CA THR A 76 4.10 -0.57 -5.11
C THR A 76 4.97 -1.72 -4.63
N ASP A 77 5.28 -1.80 -3.34
CA ASP A 77 6.24 -2.77 -2.80
C ASP A 77 5.78 -4.21 -3.03
N VAL A 78 4.49 -4.51 -2.80
CA VAL A 78 3.85 -5.76 -3.26
C VAL A 78 2.47 -5.46 -3.82
N LEU A 79 2.23 -5.85 -5.07
CA LEU A 79 0.89 -5.94 -5.63
C LEU A 79 0.46 -7.41 -5.66
N ALA A 80 -0.61 -7.74 -4.98
CA ALA A 80 -1.16 -9.08 -4.95
C ALA A 80 -2.57 -9.15 -5.54
N GLU A 81 -2.83 -10.23 -6.24
CA GLU A 81 -4.18 -10.69 -6.58
C GLU A 81 -4.58 -11.74 -5.55
N ILE A 82 -5.74 -11.53 -4.95
CA ILE A 82 -6.29 -12.41 -3.94
C ILE A 82 -7.70 -12.85 -4.34
N SER A 83 -8.05 -14.09 -4.03
CA SER A 83 -9.44 -14.55 -4.04
C SER A 83 -10.07 -14.30 -2.67
N THR A 84 -11.35 -13.91 -2.63
CA THR A 84 -12.08 -13.64 -1.38
C THR A 84 -13.50 -14.20 -1.47
N ALA A 85 -14.23 -14.19 -0.35
CA ALA A 85 -15.63 -14.58 -0.32
C ALA A 85 -16.53 -13.78 -1.29
N SER A 86 -16.18 -12.53 -1.60
CA SER A 86 -16.97 -11.67 -2.51
C SER A 86 -16.44 -11.60 -3.94
N GLY A 87 -15.43 -12.41 -4.28
CA GLY A 87 -14.76 -12.38 -5.57
C GLY A 87 -13.29 -11.95 -5.48
N PRO A 88 -12.60 -11.80 -6.61
CA PRO A 88 -11.20 -11.39 -6.62
C PRO A 88 -11.03 -9.94 -6.14
N ALA A 89 -9.87 -9.64 -5.57
CA ALA A 89 -9.48 -8.28 -5.19
C ALA A 89 -8.00 -8.01 -5.50
N ILE A 90 -7.68 -6.74 -5.73
CA ILE A 90 -6.29 -6.25 -5.79
C ILE A 90 -5.88 -5.76 -4.40
N LEU A 91 -4.81 -6.34 -3.87
CA LEU A 91 -4.17 -5.92 -2.63
C LEU A 91 -2.84 -5.22 -2.96
N ALA A 92 -2.81 -3.90 -2.85
CA ALA A 92 -1.60 -3.11 -2.92
C ALA A 92 -1.01 -2.92 -1.52
N VAL A 93 0.22 -3.35 -1.30
CA VAL A 93 0.93 -3.25 -0.03
C VAL A 93 2.10 -2.30 -0.15
N GLU A 94 2.16 -1.36 0.79
CA GLU A 94 3.30 -0.47 1.03
C GLU A 94 3.93 -0.84 2.37
N ALA A 95 5.22 -1.07 2.37
CA ALA A 95 5.99 -1.51 3.53
C ALA A 95 6.68 -0.34 4.22
N LYS A 96 6.59 -0.26 5.55
CA LYS A 96 7.25 0.79 6.34
C LYS A 96 7.84 0.25 7.63
N VAL A 97 9.00 0.73 8.02
CA VAL A 97 9.57 0.49 9.36
C VAL A 97 9.52 1.78 10.16
N ASP A 98 10.34 2.76 9.79
CA ASP A 98 10.41 4.08 10.42
C ASP A 98 10.48 5.21 9.38
N GLU A 99 10.46 4.86 8.08
CA GLU A 99 10.48 5.81 6.98
C GLU A 99 9.20 6.63 6.94
N THR A 100 9.31 7.90 6.57
CA THR A 100 8.14 8.69 6.19
C THR A 100 7.58 8.21 4.85
N PHE A 101 6.36 8.67 4.51
CA PHE A 101 5.79 8.54 3.16
C PHE A 101 6.34 9.60 2.18
N GLY A 102 7.53 10.15 2.46
CA GLY A 102 8.11 11.24 1.68
C GLY A 102 7.37 12.58 1.87
N PRO A 103 7.46 13.50 0.90
CA PRO A 103 6.91 14.84 1.02
C PRO A 103 5.38 14.84 1.02
N THR A 104 4.82 15.85 1.69
CA THR A 104 3.44 16.28 1.51
C THR A 104 3.22 16.81 0.09
N VAL A 105 1.96 16.96 -0.31
CA VAL A 105 1.62 17.57 -1.60
C VAL A 105 2.14 19.01 -1.69
N ASP A 106 2.05 19.79 -0.61
CA ASP A 106 2.56 21.17 -0.59
C ASP A 106 4.07 21.25 -0.76
N GLU A 107 4.82 20.42 -0.03
CA GLU A 107 6.28 20.30 -0.19
C GLU A 107 6.63 19.88 -1.62
N TRP A 108 5.94 18.87 -2.16
CA TRP A 108 6.18 18.38 -3.52
C TRP A 108 5.87 19.42 -4.61
N ARG A 109 4.83 20.26 -4.40
CA ARG A 109 4.45 21.38 -5.28
C ARG A 109 5.50 22.48 -5.27
N ALA A 110 6.00 22.86 -4.09
CA ALA A 110 6.98 23.92 -3.93
C ALA A 110 8.27 23.65 -4.73
N GLU A 111 8.59 22.38 -4.94
CA GLU A 111 9.78 21.94 -5.69
C GLU A 111 9.59 21.84 -7.22
N GLY A 112 8.57 22.40 -7.89
CA GLY A 112 8.51 22.20 -9.36
C GLY A 112 7.57 23.02 -10.27
N SER A 113 7.38 22.46 -11.48
CA SER A 113 6.92 23.14 -12.71
C SER A 113 5.46 22.85 -13.09
N ALA A 114 4.96 23.46 -14.17
CA ALA A 114 3.58 23.29 -14.67
C ALA A 114 3.15 21.83 -14.89
N GLY A 115 4.07 20.93 -15.28
CA GLY A 115 3.77 19.50 -15.45
C GLY A 115 3.39 18.78 -14.14
N LYS A 116 3.87 19.26 -12.99
CA LYS A 116 3.47 18.74 -11.67
C LYS A 116 2.00 19.00 -11.38
N ALA A 117 1.47 20.15 -11.81
CA ALA A 117 0.08 20.52 -11.55
C ALA A 117 -0.92 19.60 -12.27
N GLY A 118 -0.68 19.30 -13.56
CA GLY A 118 -1.55 18.41 -14.34
C GLY A 118 -1.58 16.99 -13.78
N ARG A 119 -0.42 16.44 -13.42
CA ARG A 119 -0.32 15.12 -12.77
C ARG A 119 -1.11 15.05 -11.47
N LEU A 120 -0.94 16.05 -10.60
CA LEU A 120 -1.65 16.07 -9.33
C LEU A 120 -3.16 16.24 -9.53
N ALA A 121 -3.60 17.07 -10.46
CA ALA A 121 -5.02 17.20 -10.79
C ALA A 121 -5.63 15.85 -11.22
N GLY A 122 -4.92 15.07 -12.03
CA GLY A 122 -5.34 13.71 -12.42
C GLY A 122 -5.46 12.76 -11.23
N LEU A 123 -4.51 12.80 -10.29
CA LEU A 123 -4.56 11.99 -9.07
C LEU A 123 -5.73 12.39 -8.16
N VAL A 124 -5.89 13.69 -7.91
CA VAL A 124 -6.97 14.25 -7.09
C VAL A 124 -8.33 13.87 -7.67
N ALA A 125 -8.52 14.03 -8.98
CA ALA A 125 -9.76 13.66 -9.66
C ALA A 125 -10.05 12.16 -9.56
N ARG A 126 -9.05 11.30 -9.82
CA ARG A 126 -9.19 9.83 -9.73
C ARG A 126 -9.56 9.39 -8.32
N LEU A 127 -8.96 10.01 -7.31
CA LEU A 127 -9.18 9.69 -5.89
C LEU A 127 -10.39 10.40 -5.28
N GLY A 128 -11.10 11.25 -6.05
CA GLY A 128 -12.23 12.02 -5.54
C GLY A 128 -11.89 12.88 -4.32
N LEU A 129 -10.66 13.41 -4.28
CA LEU A 129 -10.19 14.26 -3.19
C LEU A 129 -10.57 15.73 -3.47
N ASP A 130 -10.72 16.52 -2.42
CA ASP A 130 -10.87 17.97 -2.55
C ASP A 130 -9.51 18.60 -2.93
N PRO A 131 -9.39 19.22 -4.12
CA PRO A 131 -8.14 19.85 -4.57
C PRO A 131 -7.62 20.96 -3.65
N HIS A 132 -8.47 21.55 -2.80
CA HIS A 132 -8.09 22.58 -1.84
C HIS A 132 -7.61 22.02 -0.50
N ALA A 133 -7.93 20.77 -0.19
CA ALA A 133 -7.57 20.12 1.08
C ALA A 133 -6.41 19.13 0.96
N VAL A 134 -5.88 18.88 -0.25
CA VAL A 134 -4.83 17.87 -0.46
C VAL A 134 -3.43 18.27 -0.01
N GLY A 135 -3.17 19.56 0.24
CA GLY A 135 -1.83 20.09 0.52
C GLY A 135 -1.07 19.34 1.64
N PRO A 136 -1.68 19.11 2.81
CA PRO A 136 -1.04 18.38 3.91
C PRO A 136 -0.88 16.87 3.69
N LEU A 137 -1.52 16.28 2.67
CA LEU A 137 -1.51 14.83 2.47
C LEU A 137 -0.15 14.36 1.93
N ARG A 138 0.29 13.16 2.33
CA ARG A 138 1.51 12.54 1.80
C ARG A 138 1.31 12.16 0.34
N TYR A 139 2.13 12.72 -0.55
CA TYR A 139 1.99 12.53 -2.01
C TYR A 139 2.12 11.06 -2.42
N GLN A 140 2.94 10.29 -1.71
CA GLN A 140 3.11 8.86 -1.95
C GLN A 140 1.80 8.07 -1.76
N LEU A 141 0.97 8.41 -0.76
CA LEU A 141 -0.30 7.72 -0.52
C LEU A 141 -1.31 7.95 -1.66
N LEU A 142 -1.28 9.13 -2.29
CA LEU A 142 -2.06 9.39 -3.50
C LEU A 142 -1.61 8.48 -4.65
N HIS A 143 -0.29 8.33 -4.84
CA HIS A 143 0.26 7.45 -5.88
C HIS A 143 -0.12 5.98 -5.68
N ARG A 144 0.02 5.47 -4.45
CA ARG A 144 -0.32 4.06 -4.14
C ARG A 144 -1.79 3.77 -4.34
N SER A 145 -2.65 4.67 -3.87
CA SER A 145 -4.10 4.53 -4.02
C SER A 145 -4.52 4.57 -5.49
N ALA A 146 -3.94 5.50 -6.27
CA ALA A 146 -4.21 5.59 -7.70
C ALA A 146 -3.70 4.36 -8.46
N ALA A 147 -2.53 3.83 -8.10
CA ALA A 147 -1.98 2.61 -8.68
C ALA A 147 -2.89 1.41 -8.41
N ALA A 148 -3.36 1.23 -7.17
CA ALA A 148 -4.28 0.14 -6.81
C ALA A 148 -5.56 0.16 -7.66
N LEU A 149 -6.15 1.35 -7.86
CA LEU A 149 -7.33 1.52 -8.72
C LEU A 149 -7.04 1.21 -10.19
N ILE A 150 -5.87 1.61 -10.70
CA ILE A 150 -5.47 1.34 -12.10
C ILE A 150 -5.27 -0.16 -12.32
N GLU A 151 -4.58 -0.84 -11.42
CA GLU A 151 -4.34 -2.28 -11.53
C GLU A 151 -5.65 -3.07 -11.39
N ALA A 152 -6.55 -2.67 -10.49
CA ALA A 152 -7.89 -3.26 -10.36
C ALA A 152 -8.70 -3.10 -11.65
N GLY A 153 -8.74 -1.89 -12.22
CA GLY A 153 -9.41 -1.64 -13.50
C GLY A 153 -8.80 -2.43 -14.66
N ALA A 154 -7.47 -2.53 -14.73
CA ALA A 154 -6.77 -3.29 -15.77
C ALA A 154 -7.05 -4.80 -15.68
N ALA A 155 -7.27 -5.32 -14.48
CA ALA A 155 -7.64 -6.71 -14.23
C ALA A 155 -9.16 -6.98 -14.33
N GLY A 156 -9.99 -5.95 -14.49
CA GLY A 156 -11.45 -6.08 -14.44
C GLY A 156 -11.99 -6.46 -13.05
N ILE A 157 -11.25 -6.12 -12.00
CA ILE A 157 -11.54 -6.45 -10.61
C ILE A 157 -12.21 -5.25 -9.91
N GLY A 158 -13.34 -5.50 -9.24
CA GLY A 158 -14.16 -4.46 -8.60
C GLY A 158 -13.72 -4.05 -7.20
N ASP A 159 -12.72 -4.70 -6.60
CA ASP A 159 -12.23 -4.40 -5.26
C ASP A 159 -10.72 -4.15 -5.26
N ALA A 160 -10.33 -3.04 -4.63
CA ALA A 160 -8.95 -2.67 -4.39
C ALA A 160 -8.74 -2.36 -2.91
N ILE A 161 -7.62 -2.79 -2.36
CA ILE A 161 -7.23 -2.53 -0.98
C ILE A 161 -5.82 -1.96 -0.99
N LEU A 162 -5.62 -0.80 -0.36
CA LEU A 162 -4.29 -0.31 -0.01
C LEU A 162 -4.01 -0.61 1.45
N VAL A 163 -3.01 -1.45 1.71
CA VAL A 163 -2.54 -1.74 3.07
C VAL A 163 -1.15 -1.20 3.28
N VAL A 164 -0.92 -0.53 4.41
CA VAL A 164 0.44 -0.34 4.92
C VAL A 164 0.80 -1.54 5.78
N GLN A 165 1.82 -2.29 5.38
CA GLN A 165 2.45 -3.32 6.21
C GLN A 165 3.56 -2.66 7.01
N SER A 166 3.30 -2.39 8.29
CA SER A 166 4.24 -1.71 9.16
C SER A 166 5.03 -2.70 10.01
N PHE A 167 6.35 -2.59 9.98
CA PHE A 167 7.28 -3.26 10.90
C PHE A 167 7.83 -2.28 11.95
N SER A 168 7.25 -1.08 12.06
CA SER A 168 7.52 -0.16 13.16
C SER A 168 7.19 -0.86 14.48
N PRO A 169 7.96 -0.67 15.56
CA PRO A 169 7.53 -1.10 16.88
C PRO A 169 6.14 -0.52 17.21
N PRO A 170 5.22 -1.30 17.84
CA PRO A 170 3.84 -0.85 18.10
C PRO A 170 3.69 0.41 18.94
N GLY A 171 4.72 0.80 19.70
CA GLY A 171 4.77 2.04 20.47
C GLY A 171 5.15 3.28 19.65
N LEU A 172 5.82 3.10 18.51
CA LEU A 172 6.23 4.20 17.62
C LEU A 172 5.18 4.47 16.52
N ARG A 173 4.68 3.40 15.88
CA ARG A 173 3.74 3.46 14.74
C ARG A 173 4.09 4.55 13.72
N ALA A 174 5.35 4.57 13.29
CA ALA A 174 5.87 5.59 12.38
C ALA A 174 4.99 5.70 11.14
N GLY A 175 4.57 6.93 10.80
CA GLY A 175 3.71 7.22 9.64
C GLY A 175 2.21 6.96 9.84
N PHE A 176 1.76 6.33 10.93
CA PHE A 176 0.33 6.02 11.09
C PHE A 176 -0.55 7.29 11.15
N ALA A 177 -0.07 8.37 11.79
CA ALA A 177 -0.81 9.64 11.83
C ALA A 177 -1.05 10.25 10.44
N ASP A 178 -0.06 10.15 9.55
CA ASP A 178 -0.19 10.62 8.17
C ASP A 178 -1.18 9.74 7.37
N PHE A 179 -1.11 8.42 7.57
CA PHE A 179 -2.03 7.48 6.95
C PHE A 179 -3.47 7.71 7.41
N ARG A 180 -3.69 7.95 8.70
CA ARG A 180 -5.00 8.33 9.25
C ARG A 180 -5.54 9.57 8.58
N THR A 181 -4.74 10.64 8.54
CA THR A 181 -5.10 11.91 7.89
C THR A 181 -5.50 11.70 6.42
N PHE A 182 -4.76 10.84 5.71
CA PHE A 182 -5.09 10.50 4.32
C PHE A 182 -6.41 9.73 4.19
N THR A 183 -6.64 8.70 5.01
CA THR A 183 -7.88 7.91 4.95
C THR A 183 -9.11 8.69 5.39
N GLU A 184 -8.95 9.65 6.30
CA GLU A 184 -9.99 10.64 6.67
C GLU A 184 -10.37 11.49 5.43
N ALA A 185 -9.39 12.01 4.71
CA ALA A 185 -9.62 12.78 3.48
C ALA A 185 -10.27 11.94 2.36
N MET A 186 -10.06 10.63 2.34
CA MET A 186 -10.74 9.69 1.44
C MET A 186 -12.20 9.40 1.84
N GLY A 187 -12.63 9.85 3.02
CA GLY A 187 -13.99 9.63 3.56
C GLY A 187 -14.21 8.26 4.21
N VAL A 188 -13.15 7.47 4.36
CA VAL A 188 -13.19 6.11 4.94
C VAL A 188 -12.03 5.95 5.94
N PRO A 189 -12.15 6.56 7.13
CA PRO A 189 -11.03 6.67 8.07
C PRO A 189 -10.63 5.30 8.62
N VAL A 190 -9.33 5.03 8.65
CA VAL A 190 -8.73 3.95 9.45
C VAL A 190 -8.45 4.53 10.83
N ARG A 191 -9.18 4.08 11.86
CA ARG A 191 -9.08 4.66 13.21
C ARG A 191 -7.91 4.09 14.00
N GLU A 192 -7.62 2.82 13.80
CA GLU A 192 -6.59 2.07 14.50
C GLU A 192 -5.95 0.99 13.61
N PRO A 193 -4.71 0.56 13.91
CA PRO A 193 -4.10 -0.59 13.26
C PRO A 193 -4.92 -1.87 13.43
N GLY A 194 -4.84 -2.77 12.47
CA GLY A 194 -5.49 -4.09 12.54
C GLY A 194 -6.98 -4.09 12.18
N VAL A 195 -7.57 -2.95 11.86
CA VAL A 195 -8.97 -2.84 11.41
C VAL A 195 -9.00 -2.19 10.04
N LEU A 196 -9.71 -2.83 9.09
CA LEU A 196 -9.88 -2.30 7.75
C LEU A 196 -10.90 -1.14 7.74
N SER A 197 -10.71 -0.16 6.86
CA SER A 197 -11.73 0.87 6.64
C SER A 197 -12.98 0.30 5.98
N GLY A 198 -14.06 1.07 6.00
CA GLY A 198 -15.15 0.87 5.04
C GLY A 198 -14.68 1.08 3.60
N ALA A 199 -15.53 0.74 2.63
CA ALA A 199 -15.24 0.93 1.21
C ALA A 199 -15.67 2.31 0.73
N VAL A 200 -14.89 2.88 -0.20
CA VAL A 200 -15.26 4.07 -0.95
C VAL A 200 -15.22 3.79 -2.45
N GLU A 201 -16.30 4.15 -3.16
CA GLU A 201 -16.40 3.94 -4.61
C GLU A 201 -15.54 4.95 -5.39
N ARG A 202 -14.69 4.45 -6.29
CA ARG A 202 -13.86 5.24 -7.19
C ARG A 202 -13.83 4.60 -8.58
N GLY A 203 -14.51 5.23 -9.54
CA GLY A 203 -14.49 4.78 -10.93
C GLY A 203 -15.03 3.36 -11.13
N GLY A 204 -15.98 2.91 -10.31
CA GLY A 204 -16.53 1.55 -10.34
C GLY A 204 -15.71 0.52 -9.56
N THR A 205 -14.72 0.95 -8.78
CA THR A 205 -13.93 0.10 -7.89
C THR A 205 -14.16 0.51 -6.43
N ARG A 206 -14.43 -0.48 -5.58
CA ARG A 206 -14.49 -0.34 -4.12
C ARG A 206 -13.06 -0.29 -3.57
N LEU A 207 -12.65 0.87 -3.10
CA LEU A 207 -11.34 1.07 -2.49
C LEU A 207 -11.45 1.02 -0.96
N ARG A 208 -10.58 0.23 -0.33
CA ARG A 208 -10.43 0.15 1.12
C ARG A 208 -8.99 0.42 1.55
N PHE A 209 -8.83 0.73 2.82
CA PHE A 209 -7.54 1.04 3.42
C PHE A 209 -7.33 0.25 4.70
N GLY A 210 -6.08 -0.10 5.00
CA GLY A 210 -5.75 -0.71 6.27
C GLY A 210 -4.30 -0.52 6.67
N TRP A 211 -4.06 -0.75 7.96
CA TRP A 211 -2.72 -0.73 8.52
C TRP A 211 -2.48 -2.06 9.24
N ALA A 212 -1.66 -2.91 8.65
CA ALA A 212 -1.27 -4.18 9.24
C ALA A 212 0.01 -3.97 10.06
N GLN A 213 -0.08 -4.22 11.35
CA GLN A 213 1.09 -4.28 12.22
C GLN A 213 1.73 -5.66 12.08
N ASP A 214 2.97 -5.69 11.63
CA ASP A 214 3.81 -6.87 11.52
C ASP A 214 5.05 -6.68 12.41
N ALA A 215 5.73 -7.78 12.74
CA ALA A 215 6.97 -7.77 13.52
C ALA A 215 8.15 -7.93 12.57
N ILE A 216 9.32 -7.37 12.86
CA ILE A 216 10.52 -7.65 12.05
C ILE A 216 10.90 -9.13 12.12
N ARG A 217 11.60 -9.66 11.11
CA ARG A 217 11.89 -11.08 10.95
C ARG A 217 12.58 -11.69 12.16
N SER A 218 13.52 -10.96 12.78
CA SER A 218 14.21 -11.43 13.99
C SER A 218 13.27 -11.66 15.17
N GLU A 219 12.19 -10.87 15.26
CA GLU A 219 11.16 -11.03 16.29
C GLU A 219 10.18 -12.15 15.93
N ARG A 220 9.86 -12.34 14.64
CA ARG A 220 9.02 -13.46 14.16
C ARG A 220 9.68 -14.83 14.35
N ALA A 221 11.01 -14.89 14.29
CA ALA A 221 11.79 -16.11 14.40
C ALA A 221 12.12 -16.52 15.85
N ALA A 222 11.81 -15.67 16.84
CA ALA A 222 12.01 -16.01 18.24
C ALA A 222 10.94 -17.02 18.70
N PRO A 223 11.32 -18.13 19.38
CA PRO A 223 10.33 -19.01 19.99
C PRO A 223 9.56 -18.24 21.08
N ALA A 224 8.23 -18.41 21.07
CA ALA A 224 7.33 -17.88 22.09
C ALA A 224 7.60 -18.47 23.49
#